data_AF-A0A2I0IE71-F1
#
_entry.id   AF-A0A2I0IE71-F1
#
_cell.length_a   1.000
_cell.length_b   1.000
_cell.length_c   1.000
_cell.angle_alpha   90.00
_cell.angle_beta   90.00
_cell.angle_gamma   90.00
#
_symmetry.space_group_name_H-M   'P 1'
#
loop_
_entity.id
_entity.type
_entity.pdbx_description
1 polymer ?
#
loop_
_entity_poly.entity_id
_entity_poly.type
_entity_poly.pdbx_seq_one_letter_code
_entity_poly.pdbx_strand_id
1 'polypeptide(L)'
;MEETIRALQANESRPNASYGDCSLFPGMRLPSKVKIPEFRTYEGMTNPRHHLRHYRGKMLQYWDYEEFVIPSFQDSLTGVALDWFMSLKAEDIPTWVDLSRKFIDQYQYSAETPPTLLELSMKEMAQGQRFEEYATKWRAQAAKHIPPISEVQQI
;
A
#
# COMPACT_ATOMS: atom_id res chain seq x y z
N MET A 1 37.98 -36.71 46.90
CA MET A 1 37.33 -35.83 47.88
C MET A 1 37.43 -34.43 47.30
N GLU A 2 36.50 -34.09 46.40
CA GLU A 2 35.39 -33.12 46.60
C GLU A 2 35.77 -31.81 45.86
N GLU A 3 35.24 -31.52 44.65
CA GLU A 3 33.99 -30.78 44.38
C GLU A 3 33.84 -29.55 45.30
N THR A 4 33.85 -28.29 44.85
CA THR A 4 32.71 -27.64 44.18
C THR A 4 32.98 -26.14 43.87
N ILE A 5 32.57 -25.72 42.67
CA ILE A 5 31.77 -24.51 42.34
C ILE A 5 32.39 -23.11 42.56
N ARG A 6 32.79 -22.45 41.45
CA ARG A 6 32.02 -21.32 40.90
C ARG A 6 32.35 -21.07 39.42
N ALA A 7 31.28 -21.09 38.65
CA ALA A 7 31.21 -20.99 37.21
C ALA A 7 31.43 -19.56 36.69
N LEU A 8 32.01 -19.51 35.48
CA LEU A 8 31.59 -18.68 34.34
C LEU A 8 31.15 -17.24 34.67
N GLN A 9 32.10 -16.32 34.70
CA GLN A 9 31.86 -14.97 34.20
C GLN A 9 32.42 -14.89 32.77
N ALA A 10 31.80 -15.67 31.89
CA ALA A 10 31.96 -15.49 30.46
C ALA A 10 31.27 -14.17 30.10
N ASN A 11 32.07 -13.26 29.57
CA ASN A 11 31.72 -12.11 28.78
C ASN A 11 30.44 -12.30 27.94
N GLU A 12 29.28 -11.89 28.46
CA GLU A 12 28.09 -11.62 27.64
C GLU A 12 28.06 -10.15 27.26
N SER A 13 28.96 -9.78 26.37
CA SER A 13 28.74 -8.61 25.50
C SER A 13 27.53 -8.93 24.63
N ARG A 14 26.34 -8.52 25.07
CA ARG A 14 25.12 -8.50 24.25
C ARG A 14 25.47 -7.84 22.91
N PRO A 15 25.26 -8.51 21.76
CA PRO A 15 25.22 -7.78 20.51
C PRO A 15 24.00 -6.88 20.60
N ASN A 16 24.24 -5.58 20.76
CA ASN A 16 23.23 -4.55 20.65
C ASN A 16 22.68 -4.66 19.22
N ALA A 17 21.56 -5.37 19.08
CA ALA A 17 20.89 -5.53 17.80
C ALA A 17 20.30 -4.17 17.43
N SER A 18 21.10 -3.34 16.77
CA SER A 18 20.65 -2.14 16.07
C SER A 18 19.85 -2.57 14.84
N TYR A 19 18.67 -3.16 15.08
CA TYR A 19 17.58 -3.25 14.12
C TYR A 19 17.08 -1.82 13.89
N GLY A 20 17.74 -1.10 13.00
CA GLY A 20 17.44 0.30 12.76
C GLY A 20 18.34 0.96 11.72
N ASP A 21 19.48 0.34 11.39
CA ASP A 21 20.28 0.81 10.27
C ASP A 21 19.87 0.09 8.98
N CYS A 22 18.65 0.37 8.51
CA CYS A 22 18.24 0.08 7.14
C CYS A 22 18.62 1.25 6.22
N SER A 23 19.83 1.80 6.34
CA SER A 23 20.32 2.72 5.33
C SER A 23 20.86 1.91 4.15
N LEU A 24 20.01 1.68 3.15
CA LEU A 24 20.46 1.24 1.81
C LEU A 24 21.40 2.26 1.15
N PHE A 25 21.54 3.47 1.73
CA PHE A 25 22.31 4.59 1.19
C PHE A 25 23.14 5.28 2.29
N PRO A 26 24.46 5.05 2.36
CA PRO A 26 25.35 5.76 3.28
C PRO A 26 25.47 7.24 2.89
N GLY A 27 25.05 8.16 3.78
CA GLY A 27 25.23 9.62 3.59
C GLY A 27 23.98 10.50 3.78
N MET A 28 22.83 9.89 4.07
CA MET A 28 21.54 10.57 4.12
C MET A 28 21.40 11.53 5.32
N ARG A 29 21.16 12.82 5.05
CA ARG A 29 20.81 13.84 6.06
C ARG A 29 19.30 14.06 6.10
N LEU A 30 18.58 13.10 6.67
CA LEU A 30 17.16 13.24 6.92
C LEU A 30 16.90 14.36 7.95
N PRO A 31 15.78 15.12 7.86
CA PRO A 31 15.45 16.09 8.91
C PRO A 31 15.44 15.42 10.29
N SER A 32 15.99 16.09 11.30
CA SER A 32 16.24 15.52 12.64
C SER A 32 14.98 15.14 13.44
N LYS A 33 13.79 15.19 12.83
CA LYS A 33 12.49 14.85 13.41
C LYS A 33 11.58 14.18 12.38
N VAL A 34 12.08 13.14 11.72
CA VAL A 34 11.25 12.36 10.81
C VAL A 34 10.13 11.65 11.58
N LYS A 35 8.90 11.90 11.15
CA LYS A 35 7.71 11.20 11.62
C LYS A 35 7.06 10.60 10.39
N ILE A 36 7.05 9.27 10.32
CA ILE A 36 6.28 8.57 9.30
C ILE A 36 4.79 8.79 9.64
N PRO A 37 4.00 9.35 8.71
CA PRO A 37 2.56 9.49 8.92
C PRO A 37 1.88 8.11 9.01
N GLU A 38 0.78 8.03 9.74
CA GLU A 38 -0.10 6.86 9.60
C GLU A 38 -0.75 6.83 8.22
N PHE A 39 -0.66 5.67 7.57
CA PHE A 39 -1.24 5.38 6.27
C PHE A 39 -2.48 4.50 6.40
N ARG A 40 -3.43 4.70 5.49
CA ARG A 40 -4.38 3.63 5.18
C ARG A 40 -3.62 2.56 4.41
N THR A 41 -3.64 1.33 4.92
CA THR A 41 -2.95 0.21 4.29
C THR A 41 -3.64 -0.22 3.00
N TYR A 42 -2.82 -0.65 2.04
CA TYR A 42 -3.27 -1.20 0.76
C TYR A 42 -3.07 -2.71 0.72
N GLU A 43 -4.16 -3.43 0.45
CA GLU A 43 -4.21 -4.90 0.40
C GLU A 43 -4.15 -5.48 -1.01
N GLY A 44 -4.13 -4.64 -2.05
CA GLY A 44 -4.16 -5.13 -3.44
C GLY A 44 -5.56 -5.20 -4.08
N MET A 45 -6.61 -4.67 -3.45
CA MET A 45 -7.99 -4.76 -3.97
C MET A 45 -8.57 -3.45 -4.50
N THR A 46 -7.88 -2.33 -4.30
CA THR A 46 -8.39 -1.01 -4.71
C THR A 46 -7.52 -0.41 -5.80
N ASN A 47 -7.96 0.70 -6.40
CA ASN A 47 -7.20 1.34 -7.48
C ASN A 47 -5.79 1.77 -7.00
N PRO A 48 -4.71 1.19 -7.56
CA PRO A 48 -3.35 1.48 -7.10
C PRO A 48 -2.93 2.94 -7.38
N ARG A 49 -3.49 3.60 -8.40
CA ARG A 49 -3.24 5.02 -8.69
C ARG A 49 -3.76 5.93 -7.58
N HIS A 50 -4.91 5.59 -6.99
CA HIS A 50 -5.44 6.32 -5.84
C HIS A 50 -4.56 6.15 -4.61
N HIS A 51 -4.05 4.94 -4.36
CA HIS A 51 -3.12 4.68 -3.27
C HIS A 51 -1.84 5.50 -3.39
N LEU A 52 -1.18 5.46 -4.56
CA LEU A 52 0.03 6.25 -4.82
C LEU A 52 -0.19 7.75 -4.61
N ARG A 53 -1.34 8.29 -5.05
CA ARG A 53 -1.68 9.71 -4.85
C ARG A 53 -1.86 10.04 -3.36
N HIS A 54 -2.52 9.17 -2.60
CA HIS A 54 -2.71 9.35 -1.17
C HIS A 54 -1.38 9.31 -0.42
N TYR A 55 -0.55 8.30 -0.71
CA TYR A 55 0.77 8.15 -0.13
C TYR A 55 1.66 9.38 -0.41
N ARG A 56 1.72 9.83 -1.67
CA ARG A 56 2.45 11.05 -2.05
C ARG A 56 1.99 12.27 -1.27
N GLY A 57 0.68 12.45 -1.08
CA GLY A 57 0.15 13.57 -0.31
C GLY A 57 0.60 13.55 1.15
N LYS A 58 0.63 12.38 1.78
CA LYS A 58 1.11 12.19 3.16
C LYS A 58 2.63 12.42 3.29
N MET A 59 3.38 12.04 2.27
CA MET A 59 4.85 12.12 2.24
C MET A 59 5.39 13.41 1.61
N LEU A 60 4.55 14.39 1.31
CA LEU A 60 4.92 15.57 0.53
C LEU A 60 6.11 16.34 1.13
N GLN A 61 6.20 16.43 2.46
CA GLN A 61 7.30 17.12 3.16
C GLN A 61 8.66 16.41 3.04
N TYR A 62 8.66 15.15 2.61
CA TYR A 62 9.84 14.31 2.43
C TYR A 62 10.09 13.95 0.97
N TRP A 63 9.33 14.53 0.03
CA TRP A 63 9.28 14.08 -1.35
C TRP A 63 10.62 14.18 -2.10
N ASP A 64 11.48 15.10 -1.69
CA ASP A 64 12.82 15.28 -2.26
C ASP A 64 13.84 14.26 -1.73
N TYR A 65 13.47 13.42 -0.76
CA TYR A 65 14.32 12.38 -0.16
C TYR A 65 13.80 11.00 -0.57
N GLU A 66 13.90 10.65 -1.85
CA GLU A 66 13.39 9.37 -2.39
C GLU A 66 13.99 8.15 -1.67
N GLU A 67 15.23 8.26 -1.21
CA GLU A 67 15.91 7.25 -0.41
C GLU A 67 15.23 6.94 0.94
N PHE A 68 14.33 7.82 1.40
CA PHE A 68 13.46 7.62 2.55
C PHE A 68 12.01 7.32 2.13
N VAL A 69 11.51 7.99 1.10
CA VAL A 69 10.15 7.77 0.58
C VAL A 69 9.98 6.34 0.04
N ILE A 70 10.96 5.80 -0.69
CA ILE A 70 10.86 4.45 -1.26
C ILE A 70 10.77 3.38 -0.16
N PRO A 71 11.69 3.30 0.83
CA PRO A 71 11.58 2.30 1.88
C PRO A 71 10.33 2.44 2.76
N SER A 72 9.89 3.66 3.06
CA SER A 72 8.70 3.89 3.89
C SER A 72 7.38 3.61 3.17
N PHE A 73 7.41 3.30 1.87
CA PHE A 73 6.21 2.85 1.17
C PHE A 73 5.65 1.54 1.74
N GLN A 74 6.51 0.68 2.29
CA GLN A 74 6.10 -0.58 2.94
C GLN A 74 5.08 -0.36 4.07
N ASP A 75 5.18 0.76 4.80
CA ASP A 75 4.29 1.11 5.91
C ASP A 75 2.87 1.43 5.45
N SER A 76 2.69 1.62 4.14
CA SER A 76 1.38 1.84 3.50
C SER A 76 0.76 0.56 2.93
N LEU A 77 1.41 -0.59 3.08
CA LEU A 77 0.99 -1.87 2.49
C LEU A 77 0.69 -2.89 3.59
N THR A 78 -0.10 -3.91 3.25
CA THR A 78 -0.33 -5.07 4.12
C THR A 78 -0.62 -6.32 3.30
N GLY A 79 -0.47 -7.50 3.92
CA GLY A 79 -0.70 -8.79 3.29
C GLY A 79 0.09 -8.96 1.99
N VAL A 80 -0.58 -9.46 0.95
CA VAL A 80 0.04 -9.76 -0.36
C VAL A 80 0.71 -8.55 -1.03
N ALA A 81 0.27 -7.33 -0.71
CA ALA A 81 0.91 -6.11 -1.23
C ALA A 81 2.24 -5.82 -0.55
N LEU A 82 2.33 -6.07 0.75
CA LEU A 82 3.58 -5.96 1.49
C LEU A 82 4.56 -7.06 1.06
N ASP A 83 4.09 -8.30 0.93
CA ASP A 83 4.91 -9.43 0.45
C ASP A 83 5.51 -9.16 -0.93
N TRP A 84 4.71 -8.60 -1.85
CA TRP A 84 5.18 -8.18 -3.16
C TRP A 84 6.30 -7.13 -3.04
N PHE A 85 6.13 -6.10 -2.21
CA PHE A 85 7.14 -5.05 -2.05
C PHE A 85 8.46 -5.62 -1.49
N MET A 86 8.37 -6.53 -0.51
CA MET A 86 9.53 -7.19 0.10
C MET A 86 10.27 -8.13 -0.87
N SER A 87 9.62 -8.55 -1.95
CA SER A 87 10.24 -9.37 -2.99
C SER A 87 11.08 -8.57 -4.00
N LEU A 88 10.96 -7.23 -4.00
CA LEU A 88 11.67 -6.36 -4.92
C LEU A 88 13.14 -6.21 -4.52
N LYS A 89 14.03 -6.12 -5.51
CA LYS A 89 15.43 -5.77 -5.29
C LYS A 89 15.60 -4.25 -5.34
N ALA A 90 16.48 -3.69 -4.52
CA ALA A 90 16.77 -2.26 -4.52
C ALA A 90 17.23 -1.76 -5.92
N GLU A 91 17.98 -2.59 -6.64
CA GLU A 91 18.44 -2.34 -8.01
C GLU A 91 17.30 -2.14 -9.02
N ASP A 92 16.14 -2.75 -8.77
CA ASP A 92 14.96 -2.68 -9.63
C ASP A 92 14.13 -1.41 -9.39
N ILE A 93 14.34 -0.72 -8.27
CA ILE A 93 13.57 0.46 -7.84
C ILE A 93 14.48 1.61 -7.40
N PRO A 94 15.41 2.09 -8.26
CA PRO A 94 16.34 3.15 -7.89
C PRO A 94 15.66 4.51 -7.69
N THR A 95 14.43 4.68 -8.20
CA THR A 95 13.65 5.91 -8.09
C THR A 95 12.19 5.63 -7.75
N TRP A 96 11.48 6.64 -7.24
CA TRP A 96 10.04 6.57 -7.01
C TRP A 96 9.26 6.27 -8.30
N VAL A 97 9.74 6.77 -9.43
CA VAL A 97 9.13 6.51 -10.75
C VAL A 97 9.15 5.02 -11.05
N ASP A 98 10.25 4.33 -10.77
CA ASP A 98 10.39 2.90 -11.04
C ASP A 98 9.53 2.05 -10.09
N LEU A 99 9.52 2.39 -8.78
CA LEU A 99 8.61 1.75 -7.82
C LEU A 99 7.15 1.93 -8.23
N SER A 100 6.75 3.17 -8.54
CA SER A 100 5.36 3.49 -8.87
C SER A 100 4.89 2.78 -10.15
N ARG A 101 5.75 2.68 -11.16
CA ARG A 101 5.46 1.92 -12.39
C ARG A 101 5.23 0.44 -12.08
N LYS A 102 6.17 -0.20 -11.37
CA LYS A 102 6.03 -1.61 -10.98
C LYS A 102 4.79 -1.86 -10.13
N PHE A 103 4.46 -0.96 -9.21
CA PHE A 103 3.25 -1.06 -8.39
C PHE A 103 1.98 -0.98 -9.23
N ILE A 104 1.92 -0.06 -10.20
CA ILE A 104 0.80 0.00 -11.15
C ILE A 104 0.73 -1.27 -11.97
N ASP A 105 1.84 -1.73 -12.56
CA ASP A 105 1.84 -2.92 -13.42
C ASP A 105 1.40 -4.18 -12.64
N GLN A 106 1.80 -4.29 -11.37
CA GLN A 106 1.41 -5.39 -10.48
C GLN A 106 -0.09 -5.37 -10.15
N TYR A 107 -0.65 -4.20 -9.87
CA TYR A 107 -2.01 -4.05 -9.32
C TYR A 107 -2.99 -3.35 -10.27
N GLN A 108 -2.66 -3.19 -11.55
CA GLN A 108 -3.51 -2.47 -12.51
C GLN A 108 -4.89 -3.12 -12.65
N TYR A 109 -4.99 -4.44 -12.48
CA TYR A 109 -6.26 -5.17 -12.51
C TYR A 109 -7.08 -5.02 -11.21
N SER A 110 -6.46 -4.53 -10.14
CA SER A 110 -7.14 -4.11 -8.91
C SER A 110 -7.77 -2.72 -9.03
N ALA A 111 -7.46 -1.99 -10.11
CA ALA A 111 -8.28 -0.84 -10.46
C ALA A 111 -9.69 -1.33 -10.75
N GLU A 112 -10.66 -0.84 -9.98
CA GLU A 112 -12.08 -1.02 -10.30
C GLU A 112 -12.27 -0.68 -11.78
N THR A 113 -12.48 -1.69 -12.61
CA THR A 113 -12.92 -1.47 -13.98
C THR A 113 -14.27 -0.77 -13.88
N PRO A 114 -14.47 0.37 -14.56
CA PRO A 114 -15.78 0.96 -14.70
C PRO A 114 -16.76 -0.14 -15.10
N PRO A 115 -17.87 -0.34 -14.37
CA PRO A 115 -18.84 -1.35 -14.75
C PRO A 115 -19.36 -1.00 -16.15
N THR A 116 -19.49 -2.00 -17.01
CA THR A 116 -20.07 -1.83 -18.34
C THR A 116 -21.58 -1.65 -18.25
N LEU A 117 -22.19 -1.06 -19.28
CA LEU A 117 -23.64 -0.90 -19.34
C LEU A 117 -24.37 -2.26 -19.25
N LEU A 118 -23.79 -3.31 -19.83
CA LEU A 118 -24.30 -4.68 -19.77
C LEU A 118 -24.27 -5.23 -18.32
N GLU A 119 -23.17 -5.05 -17.60
CA GLU A 119 -23.07 -5.49 -16.20
C GLU A 119 -24.04 -4.74 -15.29
N LEU A 120 -24.28 -3.46 -15.55
CA LEU A 120 -25.27 -2.67 -14.84
C LEU A 120 -26.70 -3.12 -15.14
N SER A 121 -27.01 -3.45 -16.41
CA SER A 121 -28.35 -3.90 -16.81
C SER A 121 -28.69 -5.31 -16.35
N MET A 122 -27.69 -6.19 -16.27
CA MET A 122 -27.86 -7.57 -15.77
C MET A 122 -27.90 -7.66 -14.24
N LYS A 123 -27.73 -6.53 -13.55
CA LYS A 123 -27.65 -6.52 -12.10
C LYS A 123 -29.04 -6.59 -11.50
N GLU A 124 -29.36 -7.71 -10.87
CA GLU A 124 -30.64 -7.92 -10.21
C GLU A 124 -30.58 -7.65 -8.71
N MET A 125 -31.74 -7.32 -8.14
CA MET A 125 -31.91 -7.18 -6.69
C MET A 125 -31.90 -8.57 -6.05
N ALA A 126 -31.10 -8.76 -5.00
CA ALA A 126 -31.03 -10.05 -4.32
C ALA A 126 -32.34 -10.35 -3.56
N GLN A 127 -32.68 -11.64 -3.44
CA GLN A 127 -33.87 -12.08 -2.72
C GLN A 127 -33.79 -11.63 -1.25
N GLY A 128 -34.79 -10.86 -0.79
CA GLY A 128 -34.85 -10.32 0.58
C GLY A 128 -34.03 -9.04 0.81
N GLN A 129 -33.35 -8.49 -0.20
CA GLN A 129 -32.73 -7.17 -0.12
C GLN A 129 -33.82 -6.08 -0.01
N ARG A 130 -33.49 -4.90 0.54
CA ARG A 130 -34.38 -3.72 0.43
C ARG A 130 -34.12 -2.96 -0.87
N PHE A 131 -35.17 -2.48 -1.52
CA PHE A 131 -35.06 -1.73 -2.77
C PHE A 131 -34.16 -0.49 -2.65
N GLU A 132 -34.26 0.26 -1.55
CA GLU A 132 -33.46 1.47 -1.30
C GLU A 132 -31.95 1.18 -1.26
N GLU A 133 -31.56 0.06 -0.63
CA GLU A 133 -30.18 -0.41 -0.56
C GLU A 133 -29.67 -0.83 -1.93
N TYR A 134 -30.50 -1.57 -2.68
CA TYR A 134 -30.21 -1.95 -4.06
C TYR A 134 -30.00 -0.72 -4.94
N ALA A 135 -30.95 0.23 -4.93
CA ALA A 135 -30.90 1.44 -5.75
C ALA A 135 -29.69 2.31 -5.41
N THR A 136 -29.33 2.44 -4.13
CA THR A 136 -28.15 3.19 -3.70
C THR A 136 -26.85 2.54 -4.21
N LYS A 137 -26.73 1.21 -4.07
CA LYS A 137 -25.55 0.47 -4.54
C LYS A 137 -25.45 0.47 -6.07
N TRP A 138 -26.58 0.35 -6.77
CA TRP A 138 -26.63 0.42 -8.23
C TRP A 138 -26.23 1.81 -8.72
N ARG A 139 -26.81 2.89 -8.15
CA ARG A 139 -26.45 4.28 -8.50
C ARG A 139 -24.96 4.58 -8.26
N ALA A 140 -24.41 4.12 -7.14
CA ALA A 140 -22.99 4.29 -6.83
C ALA A 140 -22.06 3.59 -7.85
N GLN A 141 -22.50 2.48 -8.44
CA GLN A 141 -21.76 1.81 -9.51
C GLN A 141 -21.98 2.45 -10.88
N ALA A 142 -23.22 2.84 -11.20
CA ALA A 142 -23.54 3.55 -12.43
C ALA A 142 -22.78 4.89 -12.54
N ALA A 143 -22.57 5.59 -11.42
CA ALA A 143 -21.75 6.80 -11.36
C ALA A 143 -20.27 6.59 -11.74
N LYS A 144 -19.78 5.34 -11.70
CA LYS A 144 -18.42 4.97 -12.12
C LYS A 144 -18.32 4.63 -13.61
N HIS A 145 -19.44 4.47 -14.32
CA HIS A 145 -19.47 4.15 -15.75
C HIS A 145 -18.94 5.34 -16.59
N ILE A 146 -18.16 5.04 -17.64
CA ILE A 146 -17.61 6.01 -18.57
C ILE A 146 -17.97 5.59 -20.00
N PRO A 147 -18.62 6.44 -20.82
CA PRO A 147 -19.08 7.81 -20.51
C PRO A 147 -20.23 7.83 -19.49
N PRO A 148 -20.54 8.98 -18.86
CA PRO A 148 -21.65 9.07 -17.90
C PRO A 148 -22.95 8.57 -18.52
N ILE A 149 -23.66 7.69 -17.82
CA ILE A 149 -24.98 7.20 -18.26
C ILE A 149 -25.96 8.35 -18.12
N SER A 150 -26.45 8.86 -19.24
CA SER A 150 -27.50 9.90 -19.27
C SER A 150 -28.86 9.32 -18.87
N GLU A 151 -29.76 10.12 -18.29
CA GLU A 151 -31.13 9.70 -17.93
C GLU A 151 -31.92 9.16 -19.14
N VAL A 152 -31.57 9.59 -20.37
CA VAL A 152 -32.21 9.14 -21.63
C VAL A 152 -31.93 7.65 -21.90
N GLN A 153 -30.90 7.08 -21.29
CA GLN A 153 -30.52 5.66 -21.42
C GLN A 153 -30.98 4.82 -20.23
N GLN A 154 -31.67 5.40 -19.24
CA GLN A 154 -32.17 4.71 -18.04
C GLN A 154 -33.62 4.19 -18.19
N ILE A 155 -34.14 4.11 -19.42
CA ILE A 155 -35.52 3.71 -19.74
C ILE A 155 -35.61 2.19 -19.95
#